data_AF-A0A1X7VRI6-F1
#
_entry.id   AF-A0A1X7VRI6-F1
#
_cell.length_a   1.000
_cell.length_b   1.000
_cell.length_c   1.000
_cell.angle_alpha   90.00
_cell.angle_beta   90.00
_cell.angle_gamma   90.00
#
_symmetry.space_group_name_H-M   'P 1'
#
loop_
_entity.id
_entity.type
_entity.pdbx_description
1 polymer ?
#
loop_
_entity_poly.entity_id
_entity_poly.type
_entity_poly.pdbx_seq_one_letter_code
_entity_poly.pdbx_strand_id
1 'polypeptide(L)'
;MFEENIRKNRSVVSNWMKYAQWEQTQEEYDRARSIYECAFDVDHRCITLWLKYAEMEMKNKQINHARNIWDRAVTLLPRINQFWFKYAYMEEMLGNIPNARRVFER
;
A
#
# COMPACT_ATOMS: atom_id res chain seq x y z
N MET A 1 5.33 3.80 -23.13
CA MET A 1 6.53 4.48 -22.60
C MET A 1 6.93 4.00 -21.19
N PHE A 2 5.99 3.70 -20.26
CA PHE A 2 6.33 3.07 -18.96
C PHE A 2 6.28 1.53 -18.97
N GLU A 3 5.29 0.93 -19.65
CA GLU A 3 5.19 -0.53 -19.79
C GLU A 3 6.45 -1.14 -20.43
N GLU A 4 7.06 -0.45 -21.39
CA GLU A 4 8.28 -0.88 -22.05
C GLU A 4 9.50 -0.83 -21.11
N ASN A 5 9.55 0.16 -20.22
CA ASN A 5 10.59 0.29 -19.19
C ASN A 5 10.46 -0.77 -18.10
N ILE A 6 9.23 -1.13 -17.71
CA ILE A 6 8.98 -2.22 -16.76
C ILE A 6 9.29 -3.58 -17.40
N ARG A 7 8.98 -3.79 -18.68
CA ARG A 7 9.37 -5.00 -19.41
C ARG A 7 10.88 -5.17 -19.47
N LYS A 8 11.65 -4.08 -19.60
CA LYS A 8 13.12 -4.09 -19.64
C LYS A 8 13.74 -4.23 -18.24
N ASN A 9 13.13 -3.67 -17.19
CA ASN A 9 13.67 -3.63 -15.82
C ASN A 9 12.64 -4.09 -14.78
N ARG A 10 12.11 -5.30 -14.96
CA ARG A 10 11.00 -5.85 -14.15
C ARG A 10 11.34 -6.03 -12.67
N SER A 11 12.61 -6.22 -12.35
CA SER A 11 13.11 -6.44 -10.98
C SER A 11 13.20 -5.17 -10.13
N VAL A 12 13.09 -3.98 -10.74
CA VAL A 12 13.32 -2.71 -10.05
C VAL A 12 12.00 -2.14 -9.54
N VAL A 13 11.70 -2.40 -8.26
CA VAL A 13 10.49 -1.93 -7.56
C VAL A 13 10.28 -0.41 -7.67
N SER A 14 11.36 0.37 -7.74
CA SER A 14 11.26 1.83 -7.85
C SER A 14 10.63 2.30 -9.16
N ASN A 15 10.75 1.54 -10.26
CA ASN A 15 10.08 1.87 -11.52
C ASN A 15 8.58 1.60 -11.43
N TRP A 16 8.17 0.51 -10.78
CA TRP A 16 6.77 0.21 -10.51
C TRP A 16 6.12 1.29 -9.64
N MET A 17 6.81 1.77 -8.60
CA MET A 17 6.32 2.86 -7.75
C MET A 17 6.11 4.16 -8.53
N LYS A 18 7.08 4.54 -9.40
CA LYS A 18 6.94 5.72 -10.26
C LYS A 18 5.77 5.58 -11.23
N TYR A 19 5.58 4.38 -11.78
CA TYR A 19 4.49 4.12 -12.70
C TYR A 19 3.12 4.19 -12.02
N ALA A 20 2.97 3.56 -10.84
CA ALA A 20 1.75 3.67 -10.06
C ALA A 20 1.44 5.11 -9.66
N GLN A 21 2.46 5.90 -9.28
CA GLN A 21 2.31 7.32 -8.98
C GLN A 21 1.89 8.13 -10.21
N TRP A 22 2.37 7.79 -11.41
CA TRP A 22 1.94 8.45 -12.64
C TRP A 22 0.48 8.12 -12.97
N GLU A 23 0.05 6.86 -12.85
CA GLU A 23 -1.37 6.52 -13.05
C GLU A 23 -2.29 7.20 -12.02
N GLN A 24 -1.80 7.42 -10.79
CA GLN A 24 -2.53 8.24 -9.80
C GLN A 24 -2.75 9.68 -10.27
N THR A 25 -1.80 10.29 -10.98
CA THR A 25 -2.00 11.66 -11.52
C THR A 25 -2.98 11.68 -12.68
N GLN A 26 -3.22 10.54 -13.33
CA GLN A 26 -4.26 10.37 -14.34
C GLN A 26 -5.62 10.02 -13.75
N GLU A 27 -5.76 9.97 -12.41
CA GLU A 27 -6.96 9.56 -11.68
C GLU A 27 -7.43 8.11 -11.98
N GLU A 28 -6.53 7.30 -12.57
CA GLU A 28 -6.79 5.92 -12.96
C GLU A 28 -6.43 4.94 -11.82
N TYR A 29 -7.22 5.00 -10.75
CA TYR A 29 -6.90 4.28 -9.50
C TYR A 29 -6.99 2.76 -9.61
N ASP A 30 -7.88 2.21 -10.45
CA ASP A 30 -7.96 0.76 -10.71
C ASP A 30 -6.67 0.22 -11.37
N ARG A 31 -6.10 1.01 -12.29
CA ARG A 31 -4.82 0.67 -12.93
C ARG A 31 -3.68 0.81 -11.94
N ALA A 32 -3.65 1.89 -11.15
CA ALA A 32 -2.66 2.07 -10.10
C ALA A 32 -2.67 0.91 -9.09
N ARG A 33 -3.86 0.43 -8.67
CA ARG A 33 -4.04 -0.77 -7.83
C ARG A 33 -3.40 -2.00 -8.48
N SER A 34 -3.69 -2.25 -9.75
CA SER A 34 -3.15 -3.40 -10.49
C SER A 34 -1.62 -3.37 -10.55
N ILE A 35 -1.03 -2.18 -10.75
CA ILE A 35 0.42 -1.98 -10.78
C ILE A 35 1.04 -2.22 -9.39
N TYR A 36 0.39 -1.79 -8.31
CA TYR A 36 0.85 -2.06 -6.95
C TYR A 36 0.85 -3.56 -6.62
N GLU A 37 -0.19 -4.30 -7.01
CA GLU A 37 -0.22 -5.75 -6.83
C GLU A 37 0.89 -6.44 -7.64
N CYS A 38 1.13 -6.02 -8.89
CA CYS A 38 2.25 -6.53 -9.68
C CYS A 38 3.61 -6.21 -9.04
N ALA A 39 3.75 -5.07 -8.37
CA ALA A 39 4.96 -4.71 -7.64
C ALA A 39 5.16 -5.60 -6.39
N PHE A 40 4.08 -6.05 -5.74
CA PHE A 40 4.16 -7.01 -4.63
C PHE A 40 4.63 -8.39 -5.09
N ASP A 41 4.22 -8.82 -6.30
CA ASP A 41 4.72 -10.07 -6.88
C ASP A 41 6.25 -10.03 -7.11
N VAL A 42 6.82 -8.84 -7.30
CA VAL A 42 8.27 -8.65 -7.44
C VAL A 42 8.96 -8.60 -6.08
N ASP A 43 8.49 -7.75 -5.16
CA ASP A 43 9.02 -7.67 -3.80
C ASP A 43 7.99 -7.19 -2.78
N HIS A 44 7.27 -8.15 -2.20
CA HIS A 44 6.33 -7.92 -1.12
C HIS A 44 6.97 -7.52 0.21
N ARG A 45 8.30 -7.57 0.36
CA ARG A 45 9.01 -7.16 1.59
C ARG A 45 9.34 -5.68 1.60
N CYS A 46 9.18 -5.00 0.46
CA CYS A 46 9.44 -3.57 0.34
C CYS A 46 8.45 -2.75 1.19
N ILE A 47 8.92 -2.19 2.31
CA ILE A 47 8.09 -1.41 3.23
C ILE A 47 7.48 -0.17 2.54
N THR A 48 8.28 0.51 1.72
CA THR A 48 7.85 1.71 0.98
C THR A 48 6.66 1.43 0.07
N LEU A 49 6.56 0.22 -0.50
CA LEU A 49 5.49 -0.17 -1.39
C LEU A 49 4.14 -0.22 -0.66
N TRP A 50 4.10 -0.90 0.51
CA TRP A 50 2.94 -0.94 1.39
C TRP A 50 2.48 0.45 1.82
N LEU A 51 3.44 1.28 2.25
CA LEU A 51 3.17 2.65 2.68
C LEU A 51 2.54 3.49 1.55
N LYS A 52 3.13 3.44 0.35
CA LYS A 52 2.64 4.21 -0.81
C LYS A 52 1.27 3.76 -1.28
N TYR A 53 1.02 2.46 -1.27
CA TYR A 53 -0.26 1.91 -1.69
C TYR A 53 -1.38 2.29 -0.71
N ALA A 54 -1.16 2.10 0.60
CA ALA A 54 -2.12 2.50 1.61
C ALA A 54 -2.35 4.03 1.63
N GLU A 55 -1.30 4.83 1.42
CA GLU A 55 -1.41 6.29 1.30
C GLU A 55 -2.29 6.71 0.12
N MET A 56 -2.19 6.02 -1.02
CA MET A 56 -3.05 6.26 -2.19
C MET A 56 -4.51 5.98 -1.85
N GLU A 57 -4.83 4.81 -1.29
CA GLU A 57 -6.20 4.44 -0.94
C GLU A 57 -6.82 5.42 0.07
N MET A 58 -6.03 5.89 1.04
CA MET A 58 -6.46 6.90 2.00
C MET A 58 -6.77 8.25 1.35
N LYS A 59 -5.93 8.72 0.43
CA LYS A 59 -6.18 9.96 -0.33
C LYS A 59 -7.46 9.87 -1.17
N ASN A 60 -7.76 8.69 -1.67
CA ASN A 60 -8.94 8.42 -2.50
C ASN A 60 -10.20 8.07 -1.68
N LYS A 61 -10.14 8.19 -0.34
CA LYS A 61 -11.23 7.86 0.60
C LYS A 61 -11.69 6.39 0.53
N GLN A 62 -10.84 5.50 0.01
CA GLN A 62 -11.11 4.06 -0.08
C GLN A 62 -10.62 3.33 1.17
N ILE A 63 -11.31 3.59 2.28
CA ILE A 63 -10.93 3.11 3.61
C ILE A 63 -10.90 1.58 3.70
N ASN A 64 -11.85 0.90 3.06
CA ASN A 64 -11.93 -0.56 3.10
C ASN A 64 -10.73 -1.20 2.39
N HIS A 65 -10.30 -0.63 1.27
CA HIS A 65 -9.10 -1.09 0.58
C HIS A 65 -7.84 -0.80 1.41
N ALA A 66 -7.73 0.39 2.01
CA ALA A 66 -6.63 0.72 2.91
C ALA A 66 -6.53 -0.27 4.09
N ARG A 67 -7.66 -0.63 4.73
CA ARG A 67 -7.70 -1.65 5.79
C ARG A 67 -7.19 -3.01 5.34
N ASN A 68 -7.65 -3.47 4.18
CA ASN A 68 -7.22 -4.76 3.63
C ASN A 68 -5.71 -4.77 3.37
N ILE A 69 -5.16 -3.67 2.88
CA ILE A 69 -3.71 -3.52 2.67
C ILE A 69 -2.97 -3.58 4.01
N TRP A 70 -3.44 -2.85 5.04
CA TRP A 70 -2.78 -2.89 6.35
C TRP A 70 -2.86 -4.25 7.03
N ASP A 71 -4.02 -4.93 6.98
CA ASP A 71 -4.16 -6.28 7.56
C ASP A 71 -3.25 -7.30 6.86
N ARG A 72 -3.12 -7.21 5.52
CA ARG A 72 -2.13 -7.99 4.76
C ARG A 72 -0.70 -7.66 5.18
N ALA A 73 -0.36 -6.37 5.33
CA ALA A 73 0.97 -5.93 5.70
C ALA A 73 1.41 -6.47 7.08
N VAL A 74 0.55 -6.35 8.10
CA VAL A 74 0.85 -6.85 9.46
C VAL A 74 0.86 -8.37 9.54
N THR A 75 0.06 -9.06 8.71
CA THR A 75 0.04 -10.52 8.64
C THR A 75 1.31 -11.07 7.99
N LEU A 76 1.76 -10.45 6.88
CA LEU A 76 2.95 -10.89 6.16
C LEU A 76 4.25 -10.47 6.85
N LEU A 77 4.28 -9.29 7.46
CA LEU A 77 5.47 -8.66 8.03
C LEU A 77 5.21 -8.18 9.47
N PRO A 78 4.90 -9.08 10.41
CA PRO A 78 4.48 -8.72 11.76
C PRO A 78 5.58 -8.02 12.57
N ARG A 79 6.85 -8.24 12.23
CA ARG A 79 8.00 -7.63 12.92
C ARG A 79 8.22 -6.15 12.60
N ILE A 80 7.50 -5.61 11.62
CA ILE A 80 7.64 -4.22 11.18
C ILE A 80 6.67 -3.34 11.97
N ASN A 81 7.14 -2.78 13.09
CA ASN A 81 6.36 -1.90 13.97
C ASN A 81 5.73 -0.71 13.24
N GLN A 82 6.37 -0.23 12.16
CA GLN A 82 5.86 0.88 11.37
C GLN A 82 4.46 0.61 10.79
N PHE A 83 4.15 -0.63 10.41
CA PHE A 83 2.84 -0.98 9.89
C PHE A 83 1.76 -0.93 10.96
N TRP A 84 2.05 -1.45 12.15
CA TRP A 84 1.15 -1.39 13.30
C TRP A 84 0.82 0.05 13.69
N PHE A 85 1.85 0.92 13.80
CA PHE A 85 1.64 2.33 14.12
C PHE A 85 0.81 3.06 13.06
N LYS A 86 1.10 2.83 11.77
CA LYS A 86 0.34 3.47 10.68
C LYS A 86 -1.09 2.95 10.59
N TYR A 87 -1.30 1.67 10.84
CA TYR A 87 -2.62 1.07 10.83
C TYR A 87 -3.48 1.60 11.98
N ALA A 88 -2.95 1.62 13.21
CA ALA A 88 -3.66 2.17 14.35
C ALA A 88 -3.95 3.66 14.20
N TYR A 89 -2.97 4.45 13.70
CA TYR A 89 -3.18 5.87 13.41
C TYR A 89 -4.30 6.08 12.39
N MET A 90 -4.38 5.23 11.35
CA MET A 90 -5.49 5.29 10.39
C MET A 90 -6.83 5.04 11.07
N GLU A 91 -6.96 3.99 11.89
CA GLU A 91 -8.21 3.69 12.60
C GLU A 91 -8.61 4.80 13.59
N GLU A 92 -7.64 5.43 14.26
CA GLU A 92 -7.85 6.57 15.15
C GLU A 92 -8.35 7.80 14.37
N MET A 93 -7.75 8.12 13.22
CA MET A 93 -8.22 9.19 12.33
C MET A 93 -9.64 8.95 11.79
N LEU A 94 -10.07 7.68 11.71
CA LEU A 94 -11.42 7.29 11.35
C LEU A 94 -12.39 7.23 12.54
N GLY A 95 -11.92 7.54 13.76
CA GLY A 95 -12.71 7.49 15.00
C GLY A 95 -12.98 6.06 15.52
N ASN A 96 -12.36 5.04 14.93
CA ASN A 96 -12.58 3.63 15.29
C ASN A 96 -11.61 3.17 16.39
N ILE A 97 -11.73 3.80 17.56
CA ILE A 97 -10.92 3.50 18.76
C ILE A 97 -10.92 2.01 19.13
N PRO A 98 -12.04 1.26 19.07
CA PRO A 98 -12.03 -0.17 19.37
C PRO A 98 -11.14 -0.99 18.43
N ASN A 99 -11.16 -0.67 17.13
CA ASN A 99 -10.31 -1.36 16.15
C ASN A 99 -8.85 -1.00 16.34
N ALA A 100 -8.53 0.27 16.62
CA ALA A 100 -7.16 0.68 16.90
C ALA A 100 -6.56 -0.10 18.10
N ARG A 101 -7.33 -0.29 19.17
CA ARG A 101 -6.92 -1.11 20.32
C ARG A 101 -6.70 -2.57 19.93
N ARG A 102 -7.63 -3.16 19.19
CA ARG A 102 -7.52 -4.55 18.72
C ARG A 102 -6.27 -4.79 17.87
N VAL A 103 -5.87 -3.79 17.08
CA VAL A 103 -4.64 -3.85 16.28
C VAL A 103 -3.40 -3.80 17.17
N PHE A 104 -3.40 -3.05 18.27
CA PHE A 104 -2.27 -2.99 19.21
C PHE A 104 -2.15 -4.23 20.11
N GLU A 105 -3.25 -4.93 20.38
CA GLU A 105 -3.27 -6.12 21.23
C GLU A 105 -2.81 -7.41 20.51
N ARG A 106 -2.49 -7.31 19.21
CA ARG A 106 -2.18 -8.42 18.32
C ARG A 106 -0.67 -8.63 18.18
#